data_AF-M1ZZE4-F1
#
_entry.id   AF-M1ZZE4-F1
#
_cell.length_a   1.000
_cell.length_b   1.000
_cell.length_c   1.000
_cell.angle_alpha   90.00
_cell.angle_beta   90.00
_cell.angle_gamma   90.00
#
_symmetry.space_group_name_H-M   'P 1'
#
loop_
_entity.id
_entity.type
_entity.pdbx_description
1 polymer ?
#
loop_
_entity_poly.entity_id
_entity_poly.type
_entity_poly.pdbx_seq_one_letter_code
_entity_poly.pdbx_strand_id
1 'polypeptide(L)' 'MDKDNKKALIYRLDWVLKYAEEGRLDNIKEEVNSIKDELNNYDLVVPF' A
#
# COMPACT_ATOMS: atom_id res chain seq x y z
N MET A 1 0.80 -5.60 -14.60
CA MET A 1 1.22 -5.70 -13.19
C MET A 1 1.84 -7.07 -13.01
N ASP A 2 3.15 -7.11 -12.80
CA ASP A 2 3.87 -8.37 -12.61
C ASP A 2 3.43 -9.08 -11.31
N LYS A 3 3.67 -10.39 -11.26
CA LYS A 3 3.28 -11.24 -10.12
C LYS A 3 3.84 -10.72 -8.78
N ASP A 4 4.99 -10.07 -8.83
CA ASP A 4 5.67 -9.51 -7.66
C ASP A 4 5.02 -8.19 -7.21
N ASN A 5 4.63 -7.32 -8.14
CA ASN A 5 3.87 -6.10 -7.85
C ASN A 5 2.53 -6.40 -7.18
N LYS A 6 1.86 -7.50 -7.62
CA LYS A 6 0.63 -7.96 -6.97
C LYS A 6 0.86 -8.42 -5.52
N LYS A 7 1.97 -9.11 -5.24
CA LYS A 7 2.31 -9.54 -3.87
C LYS A 7 2.66 -8.35 -2.97
N ALA A 8 3.42 -7.39 -3.50
CA ALA A 8 3.76 -6.16 -2.79
C ALA A 8 2.50 -5.38 -2.41
N LEU A 9 1.55 -5.23 -3.35
CA LEU A 9 0.27 -4.57 -3.07
C LEU A 9 -0.54 -5.27 -1.97
N ILE A 10 -0.60 -6.60 -2.00
CA ILE A 10 -1.28 -7.39 -0.95
C ILE A 10 -0.63 -7.13 0.42
N TYR A 11 0.70 -7.19 0.50
CA TYR A 11 1.44 -6.94 1.74
C TYR A 11 1.16 -5.55 2.32
N ARG A 12 1.09 -4.52 1.46
CA ARG A 12 0.75 -3.15 1.88
C ARG A 12 -0.69 -3.03 2.38
N LEU A 13 -1.63 -3.72 1.74
CA LEU A 13 -3.01 -3.79 2.21
C LEU A 13 -3.13 -4.49 3.59
N ASP A 14 -2.31 -5.51 3.85
CA ASP A 14 -2.25 -6.14 5.18
C ASP A 14 -1.77 -5.16 6.26
N TRP A 15 -0.83 -4.26 5.93
CA TRP A 15 -0.43 -3.17 6.83
C TRP A 15 -1.55 -2.17 7.10
N VAL A 16 -2.34 -1.82 6.09
CA VAL A 16 -3.52 -0.95 6.28
C VAL A 16 -4.51 -1.58 7.26
N LEU A 17 -4.75 -2.89 7.15
CA LEU A 17 -5.61 -3.61 8.10
C LEU A 17 -5.04 -3.56 9.51
N LYS A 18 -3.74 -3.79 9.68
CA LYS A 18 -3.07 -3.68 10.98
C LYS A 18 -3.17 -2.27 11.57
N TYR A 19 -2.98 -1.23 10.75
CA TYR A 19 -3.15 0.15 11.21
C TYR A 19 -4.59 0.45 11.62
N ALA A 20 -5.59 -0.17 10.98
CA ALA A 20 -6.98 -0.07 11.38
C ALA A 20 -7.24 -0.73 12.75
N GLU A 21 -6.66 -1.90 13.01
CA GLU A 21 -6.72 -2.56 14.32
C GLU A 21 -6.05 -1.72 15.42
N GLU A 22 -4.94 -1.06 15.11
CA GLU A 22 -4.22 -0.18 16.04
C GLU A 22 -4.84 1.22 16.18
N GLY A 23 -5.90 1.55 15.41
CA GLY A 23 -6.54 2.87 15.43
C GLY A 23 -5.69 4.00 14.82
N ARG A 24 -4.70 3.67 13.99
CA ARG A 24 -3.72 4.61 13.41
C ARG A 24 -4.22 5.24 12.12
N LEU A 25 -5.23 6.10 12.24
CA LEU A 25 -5.93 6.76 11.13
C LEU A 25 -5.01 7.51 10.15
N ASP A 26 -3.97 8.17 10.65
CA ASP A 26 -3.05 8.94 9.79
C ASP A 26 -2.18 8.02 8.93
N ASN A 27 -1.68 6.92 9.49
CA ASN A 27 -0.93 5.92 8.75
C ASN A 27 -1.78 5.24 7.67
N ILE A 28 -3.07 4.99 7.94
CA ILE A 28 -4.01 4.47 6.95
C ILE A 28 -4.15 5.44 5.78
N LYS A 29 -4.37 6.73 6.06
CA LYS A 29 -4.55 7.75 5.03
C LYS A 29 -3.30 7.89 4.14
N GLU A 30 -2.13 7.92 4.76
CA GLU A 30 -0.85 8.02 4.07
C GLU A 30 -0.62 6.82 3.14
N GLU A 31 -0.80 5.60 3.67
CA GLU A 31 -0.57 4.36 2.92
C GLU A 31 -1.57 4.21 1.76
N VAL A 32 -2.85 4.51 1.98
CA VAL A 32 -3.88 4.48 0.94
C VAL A 32 -3.61 5.51 -0.16
N ASN A 33 -3.12 6.70 0.19
CA ASN A 33 -2.76 7.71 -0.82
C ASN A 33 -1.54 7.26 -1.63
N SER A 34 -0.51 6.71 -1.00
CA SER A 34 0.66 6.16 -1.70
C SER A 34 0.27 5.03 -2.66
N ILE A 35 -0.59 4.09 -2.24
CA ILE A 35 -1.11 3.03 -3.12
C ILE A 35 -1.87 3.61 -4.31
N LYS A 36 -2.70 4.65 -4.10
CA LYS A 36 -3.42 5.32 -5.18
C LYS A 36 -2.47 5.99 -6.17
N ASP A 37 -1.45 6.68 -5.68
CA ASP A 37 -0.48 7.37 -6.53
C ASP A 37 0.34 6.38 -7.36
N GLU A 38 0.74 5.24 -6.78
CA GLU A 38 1.44 4.17 -7.52
C GLU A 38 0.55 3.52 -8.59
N LEU A 39 -0.74 3.28 -8.28
CA LEU A 39 -1.69 2.77 -9.26
C LEU A 39 -1.96 3.76 -10.39
N ASN A 40 -2.04 5.05 -10.08
CA ASN A 40 -2.26 6.11 -11.07
C ASN A 40 -1.02 6.33 -11.97
N ASN A 41 0.19 6.17 -11.41
CA ASN A 41 1.44 6.37 -12.13
C ASN A 41 1.99 5.09 -12.79
N TYR A 42 1.32 3.93 -12.66
CA TYR A 42 1.81 2.61 -13.11
C TYR A 42 3.19 2.20 -12.56
N ASP A 43 3.70 2.94 -11.58
CA ASP A 43 5.05 2.83 -11.02
C ASP A 43 4.94 2.19 -9.63
N LEU A 44 4.66 0.89 -9.59
CA LEU A 44 4.80 0.08 -8.36
C LEU A 44 6.29 -0.12 -8.09
N VAL A 45 7.00 0.96 -7.75
CA VAL A 45 8.42 0.96 -7.38
C VAL A 45 8.49 0.87 -5.87
N VAL A 46 8.47 -0.34 -5.33
CA VAL A 46 8.89 -0.57 -3.95
C VAL A 46 10.42 -0.47 -3.90
N PRO A 47 11.03 0.47 -3.14
CA PRO A 47 12.45 0.39 -2.85
C PRO A 47 12.67 -0.76 -1.87
N PHE A 48 13.53 -1.71 -2.27
CA PHE A 48 13.97 -2.86 -1.48
C PHE A 48 14.80 -2.45 -0.26
#